data_AF-A0A968CQV1-F1
#
_entry.id   AF-A0A968CQV1-F1
#
_cell.length_a   1.000
_cell.length_b   1.000
_cell.length_c   1.000
_cell.angle_alpha   90.00
_cell.angle_beta   90.00
_cell.angle_gamma   90.00
#
_symmetry.space_group_name_H-M   'P 1'
#
loop_
_entity.id
_entity.type
_entity.pdbx_description
1 polymer ?
#
loop_
_entity_poly.entity_id
_entity_poly.type
_entity_poly.pdbx_seq_one_letter_code
_entity_poly.pdbx_strand_id
1 'polypeptide(L)'
;GYAACHWCHVMADESFEDPAVAEVLNERYVPVKVDREERPDVDAIYQTICQLVTRGGGWPLSAWLTPDGRPFYVGTYFPREPAHGRPGFLELADGLADAWEADREELEERADQWLAAIKGEVESVE
;
A
#
# COMPACT_ATOMS: atom_id res chain seq x y z
N GLY A 1 -0.01 -3.15 9.71
CA GLY A 1 -1.22 -2.96 10.57
C GLY A 1 -0.91 -3.45 11.98
N TYR A 2 -1.88 -3.56 12.89
CA TYR A 2 -1.70 -4.16 14.22
C TYR A 2 -3.03 -4.63 14.81
N ALA A 3 -2.96 -5.48 15.83
CA ALA A 3 -4.14 -6.14 16.41
C ALA A 3 -5.21 -5.17 16.96
N ALA A 4 -4.84 -4.02 17.51
CA ALA A 4 -5.80 -3.05 18.08
C ALA A 4 -6.28 -1.96 17.09
N CYS A 5 -5.89 -2.05 15.82
CA CYS A 5 -6.22 -1.06 14.81
C CYS A 5 -7.66 -1.21 14.31
N HIS A 6 -8.55 -0.28 14.68
CA HIS A 6 -9.96 -0.31 14.27
C HIS A 6 -10.15 -0.38 12.74
N TRP A 7 -9.54 0.54 11.99
CA TRP A 7 -9.70 0.57 10.53
C TRP A 7 -9.02 -0.60 9.81
N CYS A 8 -8.07 -1.28 10.47
CA CYS A 8 -7.46 -2.48 9.91
C CYS A 8 -8.44 -3.65 9.92
N HIS A 9 -9.27 -3.75 10.98
CA HIS A 9 -10.36 -4.73 11.05
C HIS A 9 -11.46 -4.38 10.07
N VAL A 10 -11.89 -3.11 10.02
CA VAL A 10 -12.91 -2.67 9.05
C VAL A 10 -12.50 -3.02 7.61
N MET A 11 -11.27 -2.71 7.22
CA MET A 11 -10.78 -3.02 5.87
C MET A 11 -10.61 -4.52 5.64
N ALA A 12 -10.29 -5.30 6.67
CA ALA A 12 -10.24 -6.76 6.57
C ALA A 12 -11.64 -7.32 6.29
N ASP A 13 -12.61 -6.98 7.13
CA ASP A 13 -14.00 -7.43 7.02
C ASP A 13 -14.64 -6.98 5.69
N GLU A 14 -14.42 -5.73 5.28
CA GLU A 14 -15.05 -5.20 4.07
C GLU A 14 -14.35 -5.64 2.78
N SER A 15 -13.03 -5.81 2.78
CA SER A 15 -12.26 -6.03 1.55
C SER A 15 -11.51 -7.35 1.54
N PHE A 16 -10.66 -7.62 2.54
CA PHE A 16 -9.77 -8.80 2.47
C PHE A 16 -10.49 -10.14 2.67
N GLU A 17 -11.67 -10.14 3.30
CA GLU A 17 -12.54 -11.32 3.41
C GLU A 17 -13.50 -11.48 2.20
N ASP A 18 -13.58 -10.49 1.31
CA ASP A 18 -14.44 -10.57 0.13
C ASP A 18 -13.81 -11.51 -0.93
N PRO A 19 -14.53 -12.56 -1.40
CA PRO A 19 -13.99 -13.52 -2.36
C PRO A 19 -13.53 -12.90 -3.69
N ALA A 20 -14.18 -11.85 -4.18
CA ALA A 20 -13.81 -11.20 -5.44
C ALA A 20 -12.52 -10.40 -5.30
N VAL A 21 -12.32 -9.74 -4.15
CA VAL A 21 -11.04 -9.10 -3.83
C VAL A 21 -9.94 -10.15 -3.68
N ALA A 22 -10.22 -11.25 -2.98
CA ALA A 22 -9.26 -12.32 -2.79
C ALA A 22 -8.85 -12.97 -4.14
N GLU A 23 -9.79 -13.17 -5.07
CA GLU A 23 -9.51 -13.68 -6.41
C GLU A 23 -8.53 -12.77 -7.15
N VAL A 24 -8.81 -11.47 -7.24
CA VAL A 24 -7.90 -10.49 -7.89
C VAL A 24 -6.52 -10.46 -7.22
N LEU A 25 -6.47 -10.47 -5.88
CA LEU A 25 -5.20 -10.49 -5.15
C LEU A 25 -4.39 -11.76 -5.43
N ASN A 26 -5.04 -12.92 -5.48
CA ASN A 26 -4.36 -14.20 -5.73
C ASN A 26 -3.88 -14.35 -7.17
N GLU A 27 -4.59 -13.77 -8.13
CA GLU A 27 -4.23 -13.85 -9.55
C GLU A 27 -3.13 -12.87 -9.93
N ARG A 28 -3.18 -11.65 -9.39
CA ARG A 28 -2.36 -10.52 -9.88
C ARG A 28 -1.26 -10.08 -8.94
N TYR A 29 -1.29 -10.51 -7.68
CA TYR A 29 -0.38 -10.03 -6.64
C TYR A 29 0.24 -11.14 -5.79
N VAL A 30 1.31 -10.78 -5.08
CA VAL A 30 1.82 -11.54 -3.94
C VAL A 30 1.44 -10.76 -2.67
N PRO A 31 0.29 -11.07 -2.03
CA PRO A 31 -0.15 -10.32 -0.87
C PRO A 31 0.75 -10.61 0.34
N VAL A 32 1.26 -9.56 0.99
CA VAL A 32 2.09 -9.65 2.19
C VAL A 32 1.40 -8.93 3.35
N LYS A 33 1.10 -9.66 4.42
CA LYS A 33 0.55 -9.07 5.66
C LYS A 33 1.70 -8.77 6.61
N VAL A 34 1.80 -7.51 7.04
CA VAL A 34 2.80 -7.06 8.01
C VAL A 34 2.11 -6.58 9.30
N ASP A 35 2.56 -7.12 10.42
CA ASP A 35 2.28 -6.59 11.75
C ASP A 35 3.38 -5.60 12.15
N ARG A 36 2.99 -4.36 12.47
CA ARG A 36 3.94 -3.31 12.88
C ARG A 36 4.49 -3.56 14.29
N GLU A 37 3.77 -4.29 15.14
CA GLU A 37 4.22 -4.60 16.49
C GLU A 37 5.41 -5.57 16.42
N GLU A 38 5.41 -6.44 15.41
CA GLU A 38 6.51 -7.38 15.14
C GLU A 38 7.59 -6.77 14.22
N ARG A 39 7.20 -5.93 13.27
CA ARG A 39 8.09 -5.29 12.28
C ARG A 39 7.94 -3.76 12.25
N PRO A 40 8.30 -3.06 13.34
CA PRO A 40 8.22 -1.60 13.41
C PRO A 40 9.19 -0.91 12.45
N ASP A 41 10.28 -1.59 12.10
CA ASP A 41 11.26 -1.15 11.09
C ASP A 41 10.61 -1.02 9.70
N VAL A 42 9.85 -2.03 9.29
CA VAL A 42 9.12 -2.02 8.01
C VAL A 42 8.01 -0.97 8.04
N ASP A 43 7.24 -0.92 9.14
CA ASP A 43 6.17 0.06 9.32
C ASP A 43 6.67 1.50 9.19
N ALA A 44 7.79 1.83 9.84
CA ALA A 44 8.38 3.16 9.81
C ALA A 44 8.75 3.59 8.38
N ILE A 45 9.43 2.73 7.62
CA ILE A 45 9.84 3.03 6.23
C ILE A 45 8.62 3.37 5.37
N TYR A 46 7.60 2.51 5.36
CA TYR A 46 6.43 2.74 4.50
C TYR A 46 5.52 3.87 5.00
N GLN A 47 5.46 4.12 6.31
CA GLN A 47 4.76 5.28 6.87
C GLN A 47 5.43 6.59 6.46
N THR A 48 6.76 6.67 6.46
CA THR A 48 7.50 7.83 5.97
C THR A 48 7.17 8.09 4.51
N ILE A 49 7.18 7.04 3.66
CA ILE A 49 6.79 7.16 2.25
C ILE A 49 5.35 7.65 2.12
N CYS A 50 4.42 7.07 2.88
CA CYS A 50 3.01 7.49 2.87
C CYS A 50 2.86 8.97 3.24
N GLN A 51 3.55 9.43 4.29
CA GLN A 51 3.53 10.82 4.73
C GLN A 51 4.10 11.76 3.68
N LEU A 52 5.20 11.38 3.04
CA LEU A 52 5.82 12.17 2.00
C LEU A 52 4.88 12.36 0.79
N VAL A 53 4.26 11.28 0.32
CA VAL A 53 3.50 11.30 -0.95
C VAL A 53 2.04 11.71 -0.78
N THR A 54 1.41 11.37 0.35
CA THR A 54 -0.01 11.68 0.60
C THR A 54 -0.22 12.88 1.54
N ARG A 55 0.85 13.39 2.18
CA ARG A 55 0.79 14.36 3.29
C ARG A 55 -0.05 13.86 4.49
N GLY A 56 -0.27 12.56 4.57
CA GLY A 56 -1.00 11.88 5.63
C GLY A 56 -0.37 10.52 5.92
N GLY A 57 -0.86 9.85 6.95
CA GLY A 57 -0.38 8.52 7.31
C GLY A 57 -1.30 7.88 8.34
N GLY A 58 -1.05 6.62 8.63
CA GLY A 58 -1.85 5.88 9.58
C GLY A 58 -2.09 4.45 9.12
N TRP A 59 -3.00 3.77 9.83
CA TRP A 59 -3.28 2.37 9.61
C TRP A 59 -4.77 2.14 9.29
N PRO A 60 -5.10 1.14 8.46
CA PRO A 60 -4.20 0.23 7.75
C PRO A 60 -3.35 1.01 6.75
N LEU A 61 -2.12 0.54 6.50
CA LEU A 61 -1.28 1.04 5.42
C LEU A 61 -1.24 -0.06 4.36
N SER A 62 -1.63 0.29 3.15
CA SER A 62 -1.56 -0.58 1.97
C SER A 62 -0.56 0.03 0.99
N ALA A 63 0.42 -0.76 0.57
CA ALA A 63 1.44 -0.34 -0.38
C ALA A 63 1.52 -1.37 -1.52
N TRP A 64 1.70 -0.87 -2.75
CA TRP A 64 1.99 -1.67 -3.93
C TRP A 64 3.42 -1.42 -4.34
N LEU A 65 4.16 -2.51 -4.51
CA LEU A 65 5.59 -2.52 -4.67
C LEU A 65 5.97 -3.21 -5.97
N THR A 66 7.08 -2.76 -6.55
CA THR A 66 7.83 -3.53 -7.54
C THR A 66 8.29 -4.87 -6.96
N PRO A 67 8.62 -5.88 -7.79
CA PRO A 67 9.09 -7.19 -7.30
C PRO A 67 10.34 -7.14 -6.42
N ASP A 68 11.15 -6.07 -6.53
CA ASP A 68 12.34 -5.84 -5.72
C ASP A 68 12.07 -4.98 -4.47
N GLY A 69 10.80 -4.70 -4.17
CA GLY A 69 10.38 -4.11 -2.89
C GLY A 69 10.33 -2.59 -2.86
N ARG A 70 10.42 -1.91 -4.00
CA ARG A 70 10.30 -0.45 -4.10
C ARG A 70 8.84 -0.05 -4.26
N PRO A 71 8.23 0.76 -3.36
CA PRO A 71 6.83 1.12 -3.46
C PRO A 71 6.58 2.15 -4.56
N PHE A 72 5.55 1.93 -5.37
CA PHE A 72 5.07 2.89 -6.37
C PHE A 72 3.67 3.40 -6.06
N TYR A 73 2.94 2.79 -5.13
CA TYR A 73 1.65 3.30 -4.66
C TYR A 73 1.50 3.02 -3.17
N VAL A 74 0.90 3.96 -2.44
CA VAL A 74 0.62 3.78 -1.01
C VAL A 74 -0.62 4.58 -0.62
N GLY A 75 -1.36 4.06 0.34
CA GLY A 75 -2.39 4.81 1.03
C GLY A 75 -2.81 4.10 2.30
N THR A 76 -3.79 4.70 2.98
CA THR A 76 -4.25 4.17 4.27
C THR A 76 -5.47 3.26 4.09
N TYR A 77 -6.64 3.76 4.45
CA TYR A 77 -7.90 3.06 4.30
C TYR A 77 -8.49 3.24 2.90
N PHE A 78 -8.79 2.12 2.25
CA PHE A 78 -9.56 2.05 1.03
C PHE A 78 -10.87 1.29 1.29
N PRO A 79 -12.04 1.87 0.99
CA PRO A 79 -13.31 1.15 1.10
C PRO A 79 -13.37 0.04 0.04
N ARG A 80 -14.20 -0.98 0.25
CA ARG A 80 -14.40 -2.04 -0.75
C ARG A 80 -14.89 -1.49 -2.09
N GLU A 81 -15.92 -0.66 -2.05
CA GLU A 81 -16.53 0.01 -3.20
C GLU A 81 -16.20 1.52 -3.20
N PRO A 82 -16.18 2.19 -4.36
CA PRO A 82 -15.91 3.61 -4.44
C PRO A 82 -16.83 4.43 -3.53
N ALA A 83 -16.25 5.25 -2.65
CA ALA A 83 -17.00 6.05 -1.71
C ALA A 83 -16.29 7.38 -1.43
N HIS A 84 -17.07 8.46 -1.26
CA HIS A 84 -16.56 9.78 -0.88
C HIS A 84 -15.40 10.30 -1.75
N GLY A 85 -15.45 10.03 -3.07
CA GLY A 85 -14.41 10.43 -4.01
C GLY A 85 -13.11 9.63 -3.93
N ARG A 86 -13.12 8.47 -3.25
CA ARG A 86 -12.02 7.51 -3.21
C ARG A 86 -12.36 6.28 -4.05
N PRO A 87 -11.38 5.70 -4.77
CA PRO A 87 -11.59 4.44 -5.46
C PRO A 87 -11.87 3.32 -4.46
N GLY A 88 -12.65 2.33 -4.88
CA GLY A 88 -12.80 1.09 -4.13
C GLY A 88 -11.51 0.27 -4.21
N PHE A 89 -11.24 -0.57 -3.20
CA PHE A 89 -10.03 -1.38 -3.15
C PHE A 89 -9.92 -2.32 -4.35
N LEU A 90 -11.04 -2.93 -4.78
CA LEU A 90 -11.07 -3.83 -5.93
C LEU A 90 -10.68 -3.11 -7.23
N GLU A 91 -11.35 -1.99 -7.53
CA GLU A 91 -11.07 -1.18 -8.71
C GLU A 91 -9.64 -0.62 -8.70
N LEU A 92 -9.16 -0.21 -7.53
CA LEU A 92 -7.79 0.24 -7.36
C LEU A 92 -6.78 -0.88 -7.64
N ALA A 93 -7.02 -2.08 -7.10
CA ALA A 93 -6.16 -3.23 -7.34
C ALA A 93 -6.15 -3.61 -8.83
N ASP A 94 -7.30 -3.76 -9.47
CA ASP A 94 -7.34 -4.08 -10.91
C ASP A 94 -6.63 -3.00 -11.74
N GLY A 95 -6.92 -1.72 -11.50
CA GLY A 95 -6.32 -0.62 -12.24
C GLY A 95 -4.80 -0.51 -12.06
N LEU A 96 -4.28 -0.79 -10.85
CA LEU A 96 -2.83 -0.81 -10.61
C LEU A 96 -2.15 -2.00 -11.28
N ALA A 97 -2.82 -3.16 -11.37
CA ALA A 97 -2.28 -4.30 -12.10
C ALA A 97 -2.26 -4.05 -13.61
N ASP A 98 -3.33 -3.50 -14.17
CA ASP A 98 -3.39 -3.14 -15.59
C ASP A 98 -2.31 -2.10 -15.94
N ALA A 99 -2.13 -1.07 -15.10
CA ALA A 99 -1.06 -0.09 -15.27
C ALA A 99 0.34 -0.71 -15.18
N TRP A 100 0.52 -1.74 -14.33
CA TRP A 100 1.78 -2.47 -14.24
C TRP A 100 2.10 -3.27 -15.50
N GLU A 101 1.09 -3.82 -16.18
CA GLU A 101 1.28 -4.52 -17.44
C GLU A 101 1.50 -3.56 -18.62
N ALA A 102 0.82 -2.42 -18.63
CA ALA A 102 0.87 -1.44 -19.71
C ALA A 102 2.10 -0.53 -19.63
N ASP A 103 2.37 0.05 -18.46
CA ASP A 103 3.27 1.19 -18.27
C ASP A 103 4.26 0.94 -17.12
N ARG A 104 4.84 -0.26 -17.08
CA ARG A 104 5.76 -0.71 -16.02
C ARG A 104 6.90 0.26 -15.74
N GLU A 105 7.53 0.80 -16.80
CA GLU A 105 8.68 1.69 -16.69
C GLU A 105 8.33 2.96 -15.89
N GLU A 106 7.16 3.55 -16.13
CA GLU A 106 6.69 4.72 -15.39
C GLU A 106 6.49 4.42 -13.90
N LEU A 107 5.96 3.23 -13.57
CA LEU A 107 5.77 2.82 -12.18
C LEU A 107 7.10 2.54 -11.46
N GLU A 108 8.07 1.95 -12.15
CA GLU A 108 9.42 1.72 -11.63
C GLU A 108 10.16 3.05 -11.42
N GLU A 109 10.08 4.00 -12.36
CA GLU A 109 10.65 5.34 -12.20
C GLU A 109 10.04 6.09 -11.03
N ARG A 110 8.71 5.98 -10.84
CA ARG A 110 8.03 6.56 -9.69
C ARG A 110 8.54 5.95 -8.37
N ALA A 111 8.73 4.64 -8.34
CA ALA A 111 9.27 3.96 -7.17
C ALA A 111 10.69 4.44 -6.83
N ASP A 112 11.54 4.64 -7.85
CA ASP A 112 12.89 5.16 -7.67
C ASP A 112 12.90 6.59 -7.13
N GLN A 113 12.01 7.44 -7.62
CA GLN A 113 11.84 8.80 -7.11
C GLN A 113 11.42 8.82 -5.64
N TRP A 114 10.49 7.96 -5.24
CA TRP A 114 10.03 7.87 -3.85
C TRP A 114 11.14 7.39 -2.91
N LEU A 115 11.91 6.38 -3.33
CA LEU A 115 13.05 5.90 -2.54
C LEU A 115 14.17 6.92 -2.43
N ALA A 116 14.48 7.65 -3.50
CA ALA A 116 15.47 8.72 -3.46
C ALA A 116 15.07 9.82 -2.47
N ALA A 117 13.78 10.16 -2.40
CA ALA A 117 13.28 11.21 -1.53
C ALA A 117 13.33 10.85 -0.03
N ILE A 118 13.12 9.58 0.34
CA ILE A 118 13.16 9.17 1.75
C ILE A 118 14.57 8.84 2.25
N LYS A 119 15.56 8.57 1.37
CA LYS A 119 16.94 8.25 1.78
C LYS A 119 17.51 9.32 2.72
N GLY A 120 17.26 10.60 2.45
CA GLY A 120 17.70 11.70 3.30
C GLY A 120 16.93 11.82 4.63
N GLU A 121 15.73 11.27 4.73
CA GLU A 121 14.95 11.26 5.99
C GLU A 121 15.30 10.06 6.87
N VAL A 122 15.52 8.88 6.28
CA VAL A 122 15.85 7.65 7.01
C VAL A 122 17.25 7.72 7.64
N GLU A 123 18.23 8.33 6.97
CA GLU A 123 19.58 8.56 7.52
C GLU A 123 19.60 9.51 8.73
N SER A 124 18.53 10.29 8.96
CA SER A 124 18.44 11.21 10.10
C SER A 124 17.89 10.57 11.39
N VAL A 125 17.46 9.30 11.30
CA VAL A 125 16.86 8.53 12.40
C VAL A 125 17.86 7.55 13.04
N GLU A 126 19.06 7.43 12.49
CA GLU A 126 20.19 6.66 13.06
C GLU A 126 21.06 7.48 14.03
#